data_AF-A0AAN5I003-F1
#
_entry.id   AF-A0AAN5I003-F1
#
_cell.length_a   1.000
_cell.length_b   1.000
_cell.length_c   1.000
_cell.angle_alpha   90.00
_cell.angle_beta   90.00
_cell.angle_gamma   90.00
#
_symmetry.space_group_name_H-M   'P 1'
#
loop_
_entity.id
_entity.type
_entity.pdbx_description
1 polymer ?
#
loop_
_entity_poly.entity_id
_entity_poly.type
_entity_poly.pdbx_seq_one_letter_code
_entity_poly.pdbx_strand_id
1 'polypeptide(L)'
;KMRPLMKRSKETYLDADWVSHIKLVSQETKERAAEGPRDIDNIVYVVEHIEVFKKPATLEVLSTEVFGSTRGDLMLEEGKEYLLCGKYYDGILSCTSFGQVKPEEVENLVAEWNQIPASFIEEMKTYEP
;
A
#
# COMPACT_ATOMS: atom_id res chain seq x y z
N LYS A 1 23.19 7.49 16.95
CA LYS A 1 21.77 7.73 16.63
C LYS A 1 21.36 6.73 15.55
N MET A 2 20.59 5.70 15.90
CA MET A 2 20.00 4.78 14.92
C MET A 2 18.99 5.58 14.09
N ARG A 3 19.24 5.70 12.79
CA ARG A 3 18.19 6.03 11.84
C ARG A 3 17.33 4.77 11.70
N PRO A 4 15.99 4.83 11.76
CA PRO A 4 15.19 3.71 11.27
C PRO A 4 15.63 3.46 9.83
N LEU A 5 15.82 2.19 9.43
CA LEU A 5 16.03 1.83 8.03
C LEU A 5 14.74 2.10 7.25
N MET A 6 14.45 3.37 6.98
CA MET A 6 13.48 3.74 5.96
C MET A 6 14.20 3.51 4.64
N LYS A 7 13.80 2.45 3.91
CA LYS A 7 14.22 2.27 2.50
C LYS A 7 13.83 3.56 1.76
N ARG A 8 14.71 4.04 0.87
CA ARG A 8 14.37 5.19 0.02
C ARG A 8 13.17 4.83 -0.85
N SER A 9 12.32 5.79 -1.21
CA SER A 9 11.05 5.53 -1.91
C SER A 9 11.23 4.71 -3.18
N LYS A 10 12.32 4.92 -3.93
CA LYS A 10 12.70 4.09 -5.07
C LYS A 10 12.95 2.62 -4.71
N GLU A 11 13.72 2.35 -3.65
CA GLU A 11 13.97 0.97 -3.20
C GLU A 11 12.69 0.27 -2.78
N THR A 12 11.80 0.99 -2.10
CA THR A 12 10.47 0.49 -1.72
C THR A 12 9.61 0.19 -2.95
N TYR A 13 9.63 1.07 -3.95
CA TYR A 13 8.91 0.87 -5.21
C TYR A 13 9.41 -0.38 -5.97
N LEU A 14 10.73 -0.57 -6.00
CA LEU A 14 11.34 -1.75 -6.64
C LEU A 14 10.99 -3.04 -5.89
N ASP A 15 10.97 -2.99 -4.56
CA ASP A 15 10.61 -4.13 -3.71
C ASP A 15 9.13 -4.50 -3.82
N ALA A 16 8.23 -3.53 -3.97
CA ALA A 16 6.79 -3.77 -4.07
C ALA A 16 6.42 -4.53 -5.36
N ASP A 17 5.46 -5.44 -5.29
CA ASP A 17 4.95 -6.14 -6.47
C ASP A 17 3.90 -5.28 -7.20
N TRP A 18 3.25 -4.38 -6.48
CA TRP A 18 2.27 -3.45 -7.01
C TRP A 18 2.34 -2.10 -6.31
N VAL A 19 2.01 -1.03 -7.04
CA VAL A 19 1.99 0.36 -6.57
C VAL A 19 0.85 1.07 -7.30
N SER A 20 -0.05 1.72 -6.56
CA SER A 20 -1.22 2.37 -7.14
C SER A 20 -1.66 3.58 -6.33
N HIS A 21 -2.11 4.60 -7.06
CA HIS A 21 -3.00 5.63 -6.53
C HIS A 21 -4.39 5.00 -6.39
N ILE A 22 -4.85 4.91 -5.15
CA ILE A 22 -6.14 4.30 -4.82
C ILE A 22 -7.06 5.31 -4.14
N LYS A 23 -8.36 5.03 -4.22
CA LYS A 23 -9.36 5.58 -3.31
C LYS A 23 -9.88 4.46 -2.42
N LEU A 24 -9.92 4.67 -1.11
CA LEU A 24 -10.54 3.72 -0.21
C LEU A 24 -12.06 3.81 -0.34
N VAL A 25 -12.71 2.71 -0.70
CA VAL A 25 -14.17 2.62 -0.80
C VAL A 25 -14.76 2.20 0.54
N SER A 26 -14.23 1.12 1.12
CA SER A 26 -14.62 0.64 2.44
C SER A 26 -13.53 -0.21 3.06
N GLN A 27 -13.62 -0.46 4.37
CA GLN A 27 -12.77 -1.44 5.04
C GLN A 27 -13.57 -2.30 6.02
N GLU A 28 -13.22 -3.58 6.09
CA GLU A 28 -13.84 -4.52 7.03
C GLU A 28 -12.75 -5.27 7.79
N THR A 29 -12.82 -5.22 9.12
CA THR A 29 -12.05 -6.12 9.98
C THR A 29 -12.75 -7.45 10.03
N LYS A 30 -12.14 -8.47 9.43
CA LYS A 30 -12.65 -9.84 9.47
C LYS A 30 -12.04 -10.56 10.65
N GLU A 31 -12.91 -11.05 11.53
CA GLU A 31 -12.50 -11.95 12.60
C GLU A 31 -11.82 -13.19 12.01
N ARG A 32 -10.83 -13.62 12.76
CA ARG A 32 -9.77 -14.54 12.37
C ARG A 32 -10.22 -15.97 12.02
N ALA A 33 -9.50 -16.65 11.12
CA ALA A 33 -9.49 -18.12 11.03
C ALA A 33 -8.76 -18.73 12.26
N ALA A 34 -9.32 -19.77 12.87
CA ALA A 34 -9.07 -20.26 14.24
C ALA A 34 -7.60 -20.49 14.70
N GLU A 35 -6.59 -20.49 13.82
CA GLU A 35 -5.24 -21.02 14.09
C GLU A 35 -4.07 -20.01 14.05
N GLY A 36 -4.15 -18.83 14.67
CA GLY A 36 -2.99 -17.89 14.70
C GLY A 36 -2.77 -17.11 16.01
N PRO A 37 -1.86 -16.10 16.02
CA PRO A 37 -1.61 -15.22 17.16
C PRO A 37 -2.83 -14.40 17.60
N ARG A 38 -3.32 -14.60 18.83
CA ARG A 38 -4.64 -14.16 19.35
C ARG A 38 -5.00 -12.66 19.23
N ASP A 39 -4.05 -11.79 18.91
CA ASP A 39 -4.20 -10.34 18.97
C ASP A 39 -4.05 -9.64 17.59
N ILE A 40 -4.22 -10.38 16.49
CA ILE A 40 -4.07 -9.86 15.11
C ILE A 40 -5.26 -10.31 14.27
N ASP A 41 -6.01 -9.34 13.76
CA ASP A 41 -7.13 -9.54 12.85
C ASP A 41 -6.74 -9.17 11.42
N ASN A 42 -7.44 -9.76 10.46
CA ASN A 42 -7.28 -9.42 9.06
C ASN A 42 -8.16 -8.22 8.73
N ILE A 43 -7.63 -7.29 7.94
CA ILE A 43 -8.39 -6.18 7.42
C ILE A 43 -8.49 -6.37 5.91
N VAL A 44 -9.69 -6.25 5.36
CA VAL A 44 -9.91 -6.18 3.91
C VAL A 44 -10.24 -4.75 3.56
N TYR A 45 -9.38 -4.12 2.78
CA TYR A 45 -9.60 -2.80 2.20
C TYR A 45 -10.18 -3.00 0.81
N VAL A 46 -11.38 -2.47 0.58
CA VAL A 46 -11.98 -2.40 -0.76
C VAL A 46 -11.58 -1.07 -1.37
N VAL A 47 -10.88 -1.10 -2.49
CA VAL A 47 -10.29 0.07 -3.12
C VAL A 47 -10.71 0.21 -4.59
N GLU A 48 -10.72 1.45 -5.04
CA GLU A 48 -10.75 1.80 -6.46
C GLU A 48 -9.33 2.19 -6.88
N HIS A 49 -8.78 1.50 -7.88
CA HIS A 49 -7.49 1.85 -8.47
C HIS A 49 -7.67 2.98 -9.50
N ILE A 50 -7.25 4.20 -9.14
CA ILE A 50 -7.35 5.38 -10.01
C ILE A 50 -6.22 5.37 -11.04
N GLU A 51 -4.97 5.15 -10.58
CA GLU A 51 -3.79 5.00 -11.43
C GLU A 51 -2.92 3.85 -10.91
N VAL A 52 -2.45 2.99 -11.81
CA VAL A 52 -1.59 1.86 -11.47
C VAL A 52 -0.20 2.12 -12.02
N PHE A 53 0.77 2.33 -11.13
CA PHE A 53 2.16 2.59 -11.49
C PHE A 53 2.94 1.28 -11.67
N LYS A 54 2.61 0.26 -10.86
CA LYS A 54 3.24 -1.06 -10.92
C LYS A 54 2.20 -2.14 -10.65
N LYS A 55 2.28 -3.23 -11.40
CA LYS A 55 1.52 -4.47 -11.17
C LYS A 55 2.34 -5.69 -11.59
N PRO A 56 2.06 -6.87 -11.01
CA PRO A 56 2.63 -8.13 -11.49
C PRO A 56 2.36 -8.31 -12.99
N ALA A 57 3.37 -8.77 -13.74
CA ALA A 57 3.26 -8.97 -15.19
C ALA A 57 2.20 -10.00 -15.58
N THR A 58 1.85 -10.91 -14.67
CA THR A 58 0.84 -11.95 -14.86
C THR A 58 -0.60 -11.44 -14.73
N LEU A 59 -0.79 -10.21 -14.23
CA LEU A 59 -2.11 -9.62 -14.04
C LEU A 59 -2.40 -8.58 -15.13
N GLU A 60 -3.61 -8.61 -15.69
CA GLU A 60 -4.10 -7.52 -16.54
C GLU A 60 -4.54 -6.32 -15.70
N VAL A 61 -5.30 -6.60 -14.63
CA VAL A 61 -5.84 -5.63 -13.67
C VAL A 61 -5.56 -6.06 -12.23
N LEU A 62 -5.45 -5.09 -11.32
CA LEU A 62 -5.34 -5.36 -9.89
C LEU A 62 -6.72 -5.66 -9.29
N SER A 63 -6.77 -6.55 -8.30
CA SER A 63 -7.98 -6.81 -7.51
C SER A 63 -8.37 -5.57 -6.71
N THR A 64 -9.67 -5.30 -6.59
CA THR A 64 -10.20 -4.24 -5.73
C THR A 64 -10.12 -4.58 -4.24
N GLU A 65 -9.84 -5.84 -3.89
CA GLU A 65 -9.64 -6.26 -2.50
C GLU A 65 -8.14 -6.32 -2.18
N VAL A 66 -7.73 -5.53 -1.19
CA VAL A 66 -6.37 -5.51 -0.65
C VAL A 66 -6.40 -5.98 0.80
N PHE A 67 -5.58 -6.97 1.11
CA PHE A 67 -5.53 -7.60 2.42
C PHE A 67 -4.44 -6.96 3.29
N GLY A 68 -4.80 -6.61 4.52
CA GLY A 68 -3.86 -6.15 5.54
C GLY A 68 -4.15 -6.83 6.87
N SER A 69 -3.59 -6.26 7.93
CA SER A 69 -3.84 -6.74 9.29
C SER A 69 -3.78 -5.61 10.29
N THR A 70 -4.43 -5.79 11.44
CA THR A 70 -4.35 -4.82 12.55
C THR A 70 -2.92 -4.64 13.05
N ARG A 71 -2.03 -5.61 12.81
CA ARG A 71 -0.58 -5.45 12.98
C ARG A 71 0.02 -4.74 11.76
N GLY A 72 0.20 -3.43 11.88
CA GLY A 72 0.60 -2.59 10.75
C GLY A 72 -0.61 -2.06 9.97
N ASP A 73 -1.67 -1.74 10.72
CA ASP A 73 -2.84 -1.02 10.22
C ASP A 73 -2.40 0.25 9.48
N LEU A 74 -3.06 0.48 8.35
CA LEU A 74 -2.83 1.62 7.47
C LEU A 74 -3.50 2.90 7.98
N MET A 75 -4.48 2.79 8.89
CA MET A 75 -5.25 3.94 9.41
C MET A 75 -5.89 4.79 8.30
N LEU A 76 -6.39 4.13 7.25
CA LEU A 76 -7.02 4.79 6.11
C LEU A 76 -8.44 5.25 6.48
N GLU A 77 -8.90 6.30 5.81
CA GLU A 77 -10.27 6.82 5.92
C GLU A 77 -11.03 6.62 4.61
N GLU A 78 -12.27 6.15 4.71
CA GLU A 78 -13.13 5.93 3.54
C GLU A 78 -13.34 7.23 2.76
N GLY A 79 -13.33 7.11 1.43
CA GLY A 79 -13.47 8.24 0.51
C GLY A 79 -12.18 9.02 0.26
N LYS A 80 -11.13 8.84 1.06
CA LYS A 80 -9.82 9.45 0.81
C LYS A 80 -8.99 8.65 -0.20
N GLU A 81 -8.01 9.35 -0.76
CA GLU A 81 -7.10 8.83 -1.77
C GLU A 81 -5.68 8.72 -1.23
N TYR A 82 -4.96 7.67 -1.63
CA TYR A 82 -3.65 7.31 -1.10
C TYR A 82 -2.73 6.77 -2.19
N LEU A 83 -1.43 6.91 -1.99
CA LEU A 83 -0.44 6.09 -2.70
C LEU A 83 -0.18 4.84 -1.85
N LEU A 84 -0.57 3.68 -2.39
CA LEU A 84 -0.46 2.41 -1.68
C LEU A 84 0.36 1.41 -2.50
N CYS A 85 1.20 0.65 -1.81
CA CYS A 85 1.95 -0.43 -2.40
C CYS A 85 1.96 -1.67 -1.52
N GLY A 86 2.34 -2.79 -2.11
CA GLY A 86 2.34 -4.04 -1.38
C GLY A 86 2.93 -5.23 -2.14
N LYS A 87 2.59 -6.41 -1.64
CA LYS A 87 3.01 -7.70 -2.18
C LYS A 87 1.87 -8.41 -2.88
N TYR A 88 2.22 -9.28 -3.80
CA TYR A 88 1.28 -10.14 -4.50
C TYR A 88 1.74 -11.59 -4.39
N TYR A 89 0.90 -12.42 -3.78
CA TYR A 89 1.16 -13.85 -3.65
C TYR A 89 -0.15 -14.63 -3.75
N ASP A 90 -0.16 -15.70 -4.53
CA ASP A 90 -1.29 -16.61 -4.69
C ASP A 90 -2.64 -15.90 -5.01
N GLY A 91 -2.61 -14.94 -5.94
CA GLY A 91 -3.81 -14.18 -6.33
C GLY A 91 -4.20 -13.04 -5.39
N ILE A 92 -3.49 -12.87 -4.27
CA ILE A 92 -3.87 -11.94 -3.20
C ILE A 92 -2.93 -10.72 -3.20
N LEU A 93 -3.50 -9.52 -3.26
CA LEU A 93 -2.80 -8.28 -2.96
C LEU A 93 -2.77 -8.10 -1.44
N SER A 94 -1.59 -7.86 -0.89
CA SER A 94 -1.42 -7.58 0.53
C SER A 94 -0.59 -6.33 0.77
N CYS A 95 -0.84 -5.64 1.87
CA CYS A 95 -0.13 -4.43 2.26
C CYS A 95 0.02 -4.32 3.78
N THR A 96 0.88 -3.40 4.20
CA THR A 96 1.10 -3.02 5.60
C THR A 96 1.62 -1.59 5.64
N SER A 97 1.40 -0.86 6.74
CA SER A 97 1.87 0.52 6.88
C SER A 97 3.39 0.68 6.86
N PHE A 98 4.13 -0.42 7.02
CA PHE A 98 5.58 -0.41 6.88
C PHE A 98 6.02 -0.61 5.42
N GLY A 99 6.97 0.20 4.96
CA GLY A 99 7.51 0.06 3.60
C GLY A 99 6.53 0.52 2.53
N GLN A 100 5.83 1.63 2.77
CA GLN A 100 5.04 2.31 1.75
C GLN A 100 5.92 3.25 0.91
N VAL A 101 5.61 3.37 -0.38
CA VAL A 101 6.21 4.39 -1.24
C VAL A 101 5.61 5.75 -0.86
N LYS A 102 6.46 6.68 -0.43
CA LYS A 102 6.04 8.06 -0.12
C LYS A 102 7.18 9.06 -0.29
N PRO A 103 6.89 10.35 -0.53
CA PRO A 103 7.89 11.42 -0.41
C PRO A 103 8.51 11.46 1.00
N GLU A 104 9.75 11.93 1.12
CA GLU A 104 10.45 11.98 2.42
C GLU A 104 9.79 12.98 3.39
N GLU A 105 9.10 14.00 2.87
CA GLU A 105 8.44 15.05 3.64
C GLU A 105 7.11 14.60 4.24
N VAL A 106 6.54 13.50 3.77
CA VAL A 106 5.30 12.94 4.30
C VAL A 106 5.61 12.19 5.59
N GLU A 107 5.18 12.72 6.73
CA GLU A 107 5.43 12.10 8.04
C GLU A 107 4.53 10.88 8.30
N ASN A 108 3.30 10.88 7.75
CA ASN A 108 2.35 9.78 7.86
C ASN A 108 2.92 8.47 7.31
N LEU A 109 2.48 7.34 7.86
CA LEU A 109 2.95 6.01 7.41
C LEU A 109 2.59 5.74 5.96
N VAL A 110 1.37 6.14 5.57
CA VAL A 110 0.86 6.09 4.20
C VAL A 110 0.67 7.53 3.72
N ALA A 111 1.05 7.81 2.47
CA ALA A 111 0.85 9.12 1.88
C ALA A 111 -0.59 9.29 1.40
N GLU A 112 -1.32 10.27 1.94
CA GLU A 112 -2.54 10.77 1.31
C GLU A 112 -2.17 11.42 -0.02
N TRP A 113 -2.99 11.20 -1.05
CA TRP A 113 -2.67 11.62 -2.42
C TRP A 113 -2.44 13.13 -2.54
N ASN A 114 -3.21 13.93 -1.81
CA ASN A 114 -3.10 15.39 -1.80
C ASN A 114 -1.79 15.91 -1.17
N GLN A 115 -1.02 15.06 -0.47
CA GLN A 115 0.27 15.40 0.13
C GLN A 115 1.44 15.13 -0.80
N ILE A 116 1.21 14.48 -1.94
CA ILE A 116 2.27 14.03 -2.84
C ILE A 116 2.56 15.11 -3.89
N PRO A 117 3.79 15.66 -3.94
CA PRO A 117 4.15 16.64 -4.95
C PRO A 117 4.08 16.01 -6.36
N ALA A 118 3.59 16.78 -7.33
CA ALA A 118 3.55 16.33 -8.73
C ALA A 118 4.93 15.88 -9.25
N SER A 119 6.00 16.55 -8.82
CA SER A 119 7.38 16.18 -9.16
C SER A 119 7.75 14.76 -8.69
N PHE A 120 7.24 14.34 -7.54
CA PHE A 120 7.48 12.99 -7.02
C PHE A 120 6.74 11.94 -7.85
N ILE A 121 5.50 12.24 -8.29
CA ILE A 121 4.72 11.35 -9.16
C ILE A 121 5.46 11.15 -10.49
N GLU A 122 5.95 12.24 -11.10
CA GLU A 122 6.71 12.17 -12.34
C GLU A 122 8.04 11.43 -12.16
N GLU A 123 8.75 11.65 -11.05
CA GLU A 123 9.96 10.87 -10.72
C GLU A 123 9.62 9.38 -10.59
N MET A 124 8.54 9.02 -9.88
CA MET A 124 8.13 7.64 -9.66
C MET A 124 7.85 6.89 -10.96
N LYS A 125 7.28 7.55 -11.97
CA LYS A 125 7.06 6.97 -13.30
C LYS A 125 8.35 6.60 -14.03
N THR A 126 9.50 7.13 -13.60
CA THR A 126 10.83 6.77 -14.15
C THR A 126 11.46 5.56 -13.46
N TYR A 127 10.83 5.02 -12.42
CA TYR A 127 11.34 3.84 -11.72
C TYR A 127 11.09 2.60 -12.58
N GLU A 128 12.14 2.12 -13.24
CA GLU A 128 12.12 0.86 -13.98
C GLU A 128 12.04 -0.34 -13.00
N PRO A 129 11.14 -1.31 -13.22
CA PRO A 129 11.03 -2.53 -12.41
C PRO A 129 12.29 -3.41 -12.44
#